data_AF-A0AAD1M317-F1
#
_entry.id   AF-A0AAD1M317-F1
#
_cell.length_a   1.000
_cell.length_b   1.000
_cell.length_c   1.000
_cell.angle_alpha   90.00
_cell.angle_beta   90.00
_cell.angle_gamma   90.00
#
_symmetry.space_group_name_H-M   'P 1'
#
loop_
_entity.id
_entity.type
_entity.pdbx_description
1 polymer ?
#
loop_
_entity_poly.entity_id
_entity_poly.type
_entity_poly.pdbx_seq_one_letter_code
_entity_poly.pdbx_strand_id
1 'polypeptide(L)' 'MCVGPPVATACAGRWIPHPNPDLSLRFVGQVAGPELVGIGRLDRISAGLAAVNISVWSGNELVAVGVCSSMLLAAGR' A
#
# COMPACT_ATOMS: atom_id res chain seq x y z
N MET A 1 2.69 3.49 -6.66
CA MET A 1 2.59 3.45 -5.19
C MET A 1 1.50 2.46 -4.79
N CYS A 2 1.68 1.72 -3.70
CA CYS A 2 1.00 0.47 -3.33
C CYS A 2 -0.51 0.57 -3.05
N VAL A 3 -1.10 1.74 -3.22
CA VAL A 3 -2.53 1.98 -2.99
C VAL A 3 -3.37 1.80 -4.25
N GLY A 4 -2.82 2.04 -5.45
CA GLY A 4 -3.62 2.08 -6.68
C GLY A 4 -4.43 0.80 -6.93
N PRO A 5 -3.78 -0.36 -7.20
CA PRO A 5 -4.50 -1.60 -7.46
C PRO A 5 -5.33 -2.11 -6.26
N PRO A 6 -4.80 -2.22 -5.02
CA PRO A 6 -5.57 -2.75 -3.89
C PRO A 6 -6.81 -1.91 -3.54
N VAL A 7 -6.73 -0.58 -3.64
CA VAL A 7 -7.87 0.32 -3.40
C VAL A 7 -8.86 0.26 -4.55
N ALA A 8 -8.40 0.28 -5.81
CA ALA A 8 -9.28 0.22 -6.98
C ALA A 8 -10.15 -1.05 -6.99
N THR A 9 -9.58 -2.20 -6.62
CA THR A 9 -10.34 -3.45 -6.49
C THR A 9 -11.43 -3.36 -5.42
N ALA A 10 -11.12 -2.78 -4.26
CA ALA A 10 -12.11 -2.59 -3.18
C ALA A 10 -13.22 -1.59 -3.55
N CYS A 11 -12.97 -0.72 -4.53
CA CYS A 11 -13.92 0.26 -5.04
C CYS A 11 -14.70 -0.25 -6.26
N ALA A 12 -14.86 -1.56 -6.41
CA ALA A 12 -15.58 -2.22 -7.51
C ALA A 12 -15.05 -1.81 -8.91
N GLY A 13 -13.74 -1.57 -9.03
CA GLY A 13 -13.12 -1.15 -10.29
C GLY A 13 -13.40 0.31 -10.66
N ARG A 14 -14.14 1.07 -9.83
CA ARG A 14 -14.31 2.51 -10.05
C ARG A 14 -13.02 3.23 -9.73
N TRP A 15 -12.51 3.99 -10.68
CA TRP A 15 -11.38 4.88 -10.44
C TRP A 15 -11.81 5.98 -9.46
N ILE A 16 -11.15 6.04 -8.30
CA ILE A 16 -11.36 7.08 -7.29
C ILE A 16 -10.03 7.83 -7.15
N PRO A 17 -10.02 9.18 -7.23
CA PRO A 17 -8.80 9.93 -7.00
C PRO A 17 -8.25 9.66 -5.59
N HIS A 18 -6.98 9.31 -5.53
CA HIS A 18 -6.27 8.95 -4.30
C HIS A 18 -4.92 9.68 -4.27
N PRO A 19 -4.93 11.02 -4.10
CA PRO A 19 -3.73 11.83 -4.22
C PRO A 19 -2.74 11.58 -3.08
N ASN A 20 -1.44 11.65 -3.44
CA ASN A 20 -0.25 11.65 -2.56
C ASN A 20 -0.37 10.80 -1.28
N PRO A 21 -0.33 9.46 -1.41
CA PRO A 21 -0.37 8.58 -0.26
C PRO A 21 0.86 8.80 0.62
N ASP A 22 0.65 8.87 1.93
CA ASP A 22 1.76 8.80 2.86
C ASP A 22 2.30 7.37 2.90
N LEU A 23 3.61 7.23 3.10
CA LEU A 23 4.30 5.95 3.14
C LEU A 23 5.30 5.98 4.29
N SER A 24 5.17 5.00 5.19
CA SER A 24 6.15 4.73 6.24
C SER A 24 6.67 3.31 6.09
N LEU A 25 7.99 3.14 6.12
CA LEU A 25 8.68 1.85 6.05
C LEU A 25 9.68 1.72 7.20
N ARG A 26 9.80 0.51 7.74
CA ARG A 26 10.86 0.08 8.64
C ARG A 26 11.67 -1.01 7.95
N PHE A 27 12.97 -0.77 7.81
CA PHE A 27 13.91 -1.73 7.25
C PHE A 27 14.34 -2.69 8.36
N VAL A 28 14.12 -3.98 8.12
CA VAL A 28 14.31 -5.03 9.13
C VAL A 28 15.31 -6.10 8.68
N GLY A 29 15.78 -6.03 7.43
CA GLY A 29 16.72 -6.99 6.85
C GLY A 29 17.64 -6.34 5.82
N GLN A 30 18.60 -7.13 5.34
CA GLN A 30 19.55 -6.72 4.30
C GLN A 30 19.02 -7.13 2.92
N VAL A 31 19.25 -6.28 1.93
CA VAL A 31 18.90 -6.57 0.53
C VAL A 31 20.04 -7.39 -0.08
N ALA A 32 19.76 -8.63 -0.47
CA ALA A 32 20.77 -9.57 -0.97
C ALA A 32 21.10 -9.38 -2.47
N GLY A 33 20.23 -8.69 -3.21
CA GLY A 33 20.39 -8.49 -4.65
C GLY A 33 19.49 -7.35 -5.18
N PRO A 34 19.58 -7.04 -6.48
CA PRO A 34 18.86 -5.91 -7.07
C PRO A 34 17.34 -6.12 -7.18
N GLU A 35 16.88 -7.37 -7.10
CA GLU A 35 15.48 -7.75 -7.22
C GLU A 35 14.75 -7.63 -5.89
N LEU A 36 13.63 -6.90 -5.90
CA LEU A 36 12.75 -6.68 -4.76
C LEU A 36 11.30 -6.91 -5.15
N VAL A 37 10.55 -7.58 -4.28
CA VAL A 37 9.10 -7.77 -4.42
C VAL A 37 8.38 -7.00 -3.32
N GLY A 38 7.58 -6.01 -3.71
CA GLY A 38 6.68 -5.29 -2.81
C GLY A 38 5.27 -5.87 -2.87
N ILE A 39 4.72 -6.25 -1.73
CA ILE A 39 3.34 -6.72 -1.59
C ILE A 39 2.57 -5.69 -0.77
N GLY A 40 1.47 -5.18 -1.34
CA GLY A 40 0.53 -4.29 -0.66
C GLY A 40 -0.79 -5.01 -0.42
N ARG A 41 -1.25 -5.06 0.83
CA ARG A 41 -2.56 -5.59 1.21
C ARG A 41 -3.41 -4.47 1.79
N LEU A 42 -4.55 -4.19 1.17
CA LEU A 42 -5.55 -3.30 1.76
C LEU A 42 -6.02 -3.90 3.09
N ASP A 43 -5.87 -3.14 4.17
CA ASP A 43 -6.24 -3.56 5.51
C ASP A 43 -7.61 -3.01 5.89
N ARG A 44 -7.85 -1.73 5.60
CA ARG A 44 -9.12 -1.05 5.91
C ARG A 44 -9.36 0.14 4.99
N ILE A 45 -10.62 0.40 4.68
CA ILE A 45 -11.10 1.70 4.21
C ILE A 45 -12.04 2.24 5.29
N SER A 46 -11.77 3.44 5.81
CA SER A 46 -12.57 4.07 6.85
C SER A 46 -12.54 5.58 6.74
N ALA A 47 -13.71 6.23 6.83
CA ALA A 47 -13.84 7.68 6.82
C ALA A 47 -13.08 8.39 5.68
N GLY A 48 -13.11 7.81 4.47
CA GLY A 48 -12.41 8.37 3.31
C GLY A 48 -10.89 8.17 3.32
N LEU A 49 -10.36 7.26 4.15
CA LEU A 49 -8.95 6.87 4.17
C LEU A 49 -8.81 5.38 3.90
N ALA A 50 -7.97 5.02 2.94
CA ALA A 50 -7.50 3.65 2.75
C ALA A 50 -6.17 3.45 3.50
N ALA A 51 -6.05 2.36 4.25
CA ALA A 51 -4.81 1.92 4.87
C ALA A 51 -4.35 0.59 4.25
N VAL A 52 -3.11 0.55 3.78
CA VAL A 52 -2.50 -0.59 3.10
C VAL A 52 -1.25 -1.00 3.87
N ASN A 53 -1.19 -2.27 4.29
CA ASN A 53 0.01 -2.86 4.84
C ASN A 53 0.96 -3.26 3.71
N ILE A 54 2.25 -3.02 3.90
CA ILE A 54 3.30 -3.27 2.93
C ILE A 54 4.33 -4.23 3.52
N SER A 55 4.73 -5.20 2.72
CA SER A 55 5.92 -6.02 2.97
C SER A 55 6.82 -6.00 1.74
N VAL A 56 8.13 -5.83 1.94
CA VAL A 56 9.13 -5.84 0.89
C VAL A 56 10.07 -7.01 1.11
N TRP A 57 10.30 -7.79 0.07
CA TRP A 57 11.05 -9.04 0.10
C TRP A 57 12.22 -9.00 -0.89
N SER A 58 13.35 -9.60 -0.52
CA SER A 58 14.49 -9.91 -1.40
C SER A 58 14.67 -11.42 -1.42
N GLY A 59 14.26 -12.07 -2.52
CA GLY A 59 14.08 -13.53 -2.51
C GLY A 59 13.05 -13.94 -1.45
N ASN A 60 13.46 -14.79 -0.50
CA ASN A 60 12.63 -15.27 0.60
C ASN A 60 12.80 -14.45 1.90
N GLU A 61 13.65 -13.41 1.89
CA GLU A 61 13.95 -12.62 3.08
C GLU A 61 13.09 -11.35 3.14
N LEU A 62 12.47 -11.13 4.30
CA LEU A 62 11.72 -9.90 4.57
C LEU A 62 12.70 -8.77 4.89
N VAL A 63 12.73 -7.74 4.05
CA VAL A 63 13.71 -6.64 4.17
C VAL A 63 13.09 -5.35 4.68
N ALA A 64 11.79 -5.13 4.47
CA ALA A 64 11.08 -4.01 5.05
C ALA A 64 9.58 -4.30 5.26
N VAL A 65 9.00 -3.65 6.26
CA VAL A 65 7.56 -3.61 6.51
C VAL A 65 7.09 -2.17 6.59
N GLY A 66 5.84 -1.91 6.24
CA GLY A 66 5.33 -0.56 6.29
C GLY A 66 3.84 -0.45 6.20
N VAL A 67 3.39 0.80 6.27
CA VAL A 67 2.00 1.18 6.06
C VAL A 67 2.00 2.33 5.07
N CYS A 68 1.03 2.30 4.17
CA CYS A 68 0.71 3.41 3.30
C CYS A 68 -0.76 3.76 3.49
N SER A 69 -1.05 5.04 3.74
CA SER A 69 -2.42 5.53 3.70
C SER A 69 -2.65 6.50 2.56
N SER A 70 -3.88 6.50 2.05
CA SER A 70 -4.29 7.43 1.00
C SER A 70 -5.70 7.90 1.24
N MET A 71 -5.90 9.21 1.09
CA MET A 71 -7.24 9.80 1.09
C MET A 71 -7.98 9.36 -0.16
N LEU A 72 -9.19 8.87 0.01
CA LEU A 72 -10.11 8.54 -1.07
C LEU A 72 -11.05 9.72 -1.27
N LEU A 73 -10.87 10.45 -2.37
CA LEU A 73 -11.79 11.51 -2.79
C LEU A 73 -13.02 10.89 -3.45
N ALA A 74 -13.75 10.08 -2.70
CA ALA A 74 -15.12 9.72 -3.00
C ALA A 74 -15.99 10.40 -1.96
N ALA A 75 -16.74 11.41 -2.43
CA ALA A 75 -17.65 12.20 -1.64
C ALA A 75 -18.44 11.32 -0.66
N GLY A 76 -18.59 11.82 0.58
CA GLY A 76 -19.56 11.29 1.52
C GLY A 76 -20.90 11.06 0.83
N ARG A 77 -21.62 10.04 1.29
CA ARG A 77 -23.05 9.94 0.98
C ARG A 77 -23.76 11.24 1.38
#